data_AF-A0A538JF40-F1
#
_entry.id   AF-A0A538JF40-F1
#
_cell.length_a   1.000
_cell.length_b   1.000
_cell.length_c   1.000
_cell.angle_alpha   90.00
_cell.angle_beta   90.00
_cell.angle_gamma   90.00
#
_symmetry.space_group_name_H-M   'P 1'
#
loop_
_entity.id
_entity.type
_entity.pdbx_description
1 polymer ?
#
loop_
_entity_poly.entity_id
_entity_poly.type
_entity_poly.pdbx_seq_one_letter_code
_entity_poly.pdbx_strand_id
1 'polypeptide(L)'
;MQCAEARRHSNRPATGAGPAQGHCAHRFDDSGARAAAGSVVALWRYPVKSMMGEELNAAEVTERGLVGDRQFAVVDASTLA
;
A
#
# COMPACT_ATOMS: atom_id res chain seq x y z
N MET A 1 -10.15 -35.38 11.35
CA MET A 1 -8.97 -34.50 11.21
C MET A 1 -9.18 -33.35 12.18
N GLN A 2 -8.54 -33.43 13.35
CA GLN A 2 -8.79 -32.57 14.52
C GLN A 2 -7.89 -31.33 14.52
N CYS A 3 -8.53 -30.21 14.86
CA CYS A 3 -7.96 -28.91 15.18
C CYS A 3 -6.87 -29.01 16.25
N ALA A 4 -5.76 -28.28 16.06
CA ALA A 4 -4.72 -28.10 17.07
C ALA A 4 -4.68 -26.64 17.53
N GLU A 5 -5.11 -26.41 18.77
CA GLU A 5 -5.01 -25.15 19.52
C GLU A 5 -3.55 -24.79 19.83
N ALA A 6 -3.10 -23.62 19.35
CA ALA A 6 -1.83 -23.04 19.75
C ALA A 6 -1.96 -22.43 21.16
N ARG A 7 -1.34 -23.10 22.12
CA ARG A 7 -1.28 -22.76 23.55
C ARG A 7 -0.66 -21.38 23.75
N ARG A 8 -1.48 -20.44 24.25
CA ARG A 8 -1.06 -19.17 24.85
C ARG A 8 -0.07 -19.45 25.98
N HIS A 9 1.19 -19.05 25.80
CA HIS A 9 2.21 -19.05 26.85
C HIS A 9 2.68 -17.62 27.14
N SER A 10 2.72 -17.33 28.44
CA SER A 10 3.62 -16.39 29.12
C SER A 10 3.24 -14.90 29.09
N ASN A 11 2.42 -14.54 30.07
CA ASN A 11 2.36 -13.22 30.71
C ASN A 11 3.69 -12.93 31.45
N ARG A 12 4.45 -11.91 31.03
CA ARG A 12 5.58 -11.34 31.79
C ARG A 12 5.44 -9.81 31.80
N PRO A 13 5.24 -9.16 32.96
CA PRO A 13 5.29 -7.70 33.02
C PRO A 13 6.76 -7.25 33.07
N ALA A 14 7.15 -6.39 32.13
CA ALA A 14 8.39 -5.64 32.19
C ALA A 14 8.12 -4.30 32.87
N THR A 15 8.21 -4.25 34.19
CA THR A 15 8.21 -2.98 34.94
C THR A 15 9.65 -2.57 35.18
N GLY A 16 10.17 -1.73 34.31
CA GLY A 16 11.49 -1.10 34.42
C GLY A 16 11.44 0.23 33.70
N ALA A 17 11.11 1.29 34.45
CA ALA A 17 11.09 2.67 33.99
C ALA A 17 12.53 3.14 33.72
N GLY A 18 12.92 3.17 32.44
CA GLY A 18 14.02 4.01 31.96
C GLY A 18 13.43 5.25 31.30
N PRO A 19 14.12 6.41 31.31
CA PRO A 19 13.66 7.57 30.57
C PRO A 19 13.71 7.21 29.09
N ALA A 20 12.53 7.09 28.46
CA ALA A 20 12.40 6.90 27.01
C ALA A 20 12.77 8.20 26.28
N GLN A 21 14.05 8.57 26.34
CA GLN A 21 14.62 9.60 25.49
C GLN A 21 15.07 8.94 24.19
N GLY A 22 14.06 8.51 23.43
CA GLY A 22 14.19 7.95 22.10
C GLY A 22 13.35 8.78 21.14
N HIS A 23 13.50 10.11 21.18
CA HIS A 23 13.03 10.93 20.07
C HIS A 23 13.92 10.57 18.88
N CYS A 24 13.43 9.69 18.00
CA CYS A 24 13.97 9.56 16.66
C CYS A 24 13.74 10.90 15.95
N ALA A 25 14.67 11.82 16.17
CA ALA A 25 14.73 13.08 15.46
C ALA A 25 15.09 12.76 14.01
N HIS A 26 14.09 12.34 13.23
CA HIS A 26 14.14 12.46 11.79
C HIS A 26 14.20 13.96 11.54
N ARG A 27 15.43 14.49 11.45
CA ARG A 27 15.68 15.83 10.94
C ARG A 27 15.17 15.80 9.52
N PHE A 28 13.92 16.21 9.35
CA PHE A 28 13.39 16.61 8.06
C PHE A 28 14.14 17.89 7.72
N ASP A 29 15.24 17.71 7.00
CA ASP A 29 15.99 18.78 6.38
C ASP A 29 15.05 19.46 5.38
N ASP A 30 14.40 20.53 5.80
CA ASP A 30 13.59 21.43 4.98
C ASP A 30 14.50 22.37 4.15
N SER A 31 15.63 21.86 3.68
CA SER A 31 16.57 22.64 2.86
C SER A 31 16.16 22.55 1.40
N GLY A 32 15.06 23.24 1.06
CA GLY A 32 14.89 24.13 -0.11
C GLY A 32 15.27 23.70 -1.53
N ALA A 33 15.80 22.51 -1.78
CA ALA A 33 16.06 21.98 -3.10
C ALA A 33 15.01 20.90 -3.37
N ARG A 34 14.06 21.20 -4.26
CA ARG A 34 13.29 20.17 -4.97
C ARG A 34 14.26 19.36 -5.82
N ALA A 35 15.02 18.48 -5.19
CA ALA A 35 15.74 17.45 -5.90
C ALA A 35 14.69 16.66 -6.68
N ALA A 36 14.78 16.69 -8.01
CA ALA A 36 13.88 15.93 -8.85
C ALA A 36 14.01 14.45 -8.46
N ALA A 37 12.93 13.88 -7.91
CA ALA A 37 12.92 12.50 -7.43
C ALA A 37 13.05 11.46 -8.56
N GLY A 38 12.94 11.89 -9.82
CA GLY A 38 13.05 11.09 -11.02
C GLY A 38 12.11 11.57 -12.13
N SER A 39 12.15 10.92 -13.28
CA SER A 39 11.24 11.15 -14.41
C SER A 39 10.33 9.93 -14.63
N VAL A 40 9.06 10.17 -14.96
CA VAL A 40 8.13 9.10 -15.36
C VAL A 40 8.46 8.67 -16.78
N VAL A 41 8.77 7.39 -16.99
CA VAL A 41 9.17 6.86 -18.29
C VAL A 41 8.02 6.26 -19.09
N ALA A 42 6.96 5.80 -18.42
CA ALA A 42 5.76 5.27 -19.04
C ALA A 42 4.60 5.32 -18.03
N LEU A 43 3.37 5.44 -18.53
CA LEU A 43 2.15 5.33 -17.73
C LEU A 43 1.37 4.12 -18.23
N TRP A 44 0.84 3.31 -17.31
CA TRP A 44 0.05 2.13 -17.64
C TRP A 44 -1.26 2.16 -16.88
N ARG A 45 -2.36 1.79 -17.55
CA ARG A 45 -3.69 1.68 -16.95
C ARG A 45 -4.21 0.26 -17.11
N TYR A 46 -4.81 -0.29 -16.05
CA TYR A 46 -5.35 -1.65 -16.04
C TYR A 46 -6.86 -1.59 -15.78
N PRO A 47 -7.69 -1.44 -16.82
CA PRO A 47 -9.12 -1.24 -16.64
C PRO A 47 -9.82 -2.46 -16.03
N VAL A 48 -9.36 -3.67 -16.34
CA VAL A 48 -9.90 -4.94 -15.83
C VAL A 48 -8.87 -5.66 -14.96
N LYS A 49 -9.30 -6.13 -13.79
CA LYS A 49 -8.47 -6.91 -12.88
C LYS A 49 -7.85 -8.13 -13.59
N SER A 50 -6.55 -8.31 -13.43
CA SER A 50 -5.76 -9.45 -13.94
C SER A 50 -5.69 -9.56 -15.47
N MET A 51 -6.07 -8.52 -16.22
CA MET A 51 -5.91 -8.45 -17.68
C MET A 51 -4.74 -7.55 -18.09
N MET A 52 -4.46 -7.51 -19.40
CA MET A 52 -3.41 -6.67 -20.00
C MET A 52 -3.72 -5.18 -19.79
N GLY A 53 -2.69 -4.43 -19.41
CA GLY A 53 -2.77 -2.99 -19.29
C GLY A 53 -2.55 -2.29 -20.63
N GLU A 54 -2.99 -1.05 -20.72
CA GLU A 54 -2.72 -0.16 -21.83
C GLU A 54 -1.69 0.91 -21.44
N GLU A 55 -0.78 1.26 -22.35
CA GLU A 55 0.15 2.36 -22.15
C GLU A 55 -0.53 3.69 -22.48
N LEU A 56 -0.29 4.71 -21.65
CA LEU A 56 -0.87 6.04 -21.78
C LEU A 56 0.22 7.11 -21.89
N ASN A 57 -0.06 8.14 -22.68
CA ASN A 57 0.79 9.35 -22.74
C ASN A 57 0.44 10.35 -21.63
N ALA A 58 -0.83 10.38 -21.22
CA ALA A 58 -1.35 11.26 -20.18
C ALA A 58 -2.57 10.61 -19.54
N ALA A 59 -2.81 10.95 -18.27
CA ALA A 59 -3.96 10.45 -17.54
C ALA A 59 -4.38 11.43 -16.43
N GLU A 60 -5.68 11.47 -16.14
CA GLU A 60 -6.24 12.31 -15.08
C GLU A 60 -6.18 11.60 -13.73
N VAL A 61 -5.65 12.29 -12.72
CA VAL A 61 -5.57 11.79 -11.33
C VAL A 61 -6.59 12.54 -10.48
N THR A 62 -7.45 11.78 -9.82
CA THR A 62 -8.41 12.29 -8.84
C THR A 62 -7.97 11.89 -7.43
N GLU A 63 -8.65 12.39 -6.39
CA GLU A 63 -8.43 11.96 -5.00
C GLU A 63 -8.61 10.45 -4.80
N ARG A 64 -9.38 9.79 -5.67
CA ARG A 64 -9.63 8.34 -5.62
C ARG A 64 -8.64 7.53 -6.46
N GLY A 65 -7.72 8.18 -7.15
CA GLY A 65 -6.73 7.56 -8.04
C GLY A 65 -6.92 7.93 -9.50
N LEU A 66 -6.30 7.12 -10.38
CA LEU A 66 -6.29 7.34 -11.81
C LEU A 66 -7.65 7.05 -12.45
N VAL A 67 -8.17 7.99 -13.25
CA VAL A 67 -9.43 7.78 -13.97
C VAL A 67 -9.32 6.58 -14.92
N GLY A 68 -10.22 5.61 -14.75
CA GLY A 68 -10.23 4.40 -15.58
C GLY A 68 -9.47 3.21 -14.99
N ASP A 69 -8.70 3.37 -13.91
CA ASP A 69 -7.93 2.26 -13.35
C ASP A 69 -8.83 1.31 -12.54
N ARG A 70 -8.71 0.01 -12.81
CA ARG A 70 -9.33 -1.12 -12.09
C ARG A 70 -10.84 -1.00 -11.84
N GLN A 71 -11.57 -0.35 -12.75
CA GLN A 71 -13.03 -0.21 -12.61
C GLN A 71 -13.80 -1.51 -12.84
N PHE A 72 -13.18 -2.49 -13.51
CA PHE A 72 -13.84 -3.74 -13.89
C PHE A 72 -13.13 -4.97 -13.31
N ALA A 73 -13.92 -6.01 -13.08
CA ALA A 73 -13.44 -7.35 -12.79
C ALA A 73 -14.34 -8.38 -13.48
N VAL A 74 -13.73 -9.43 -14.04
CA VAL A 74 -14.49 -10.58 -14.50
C VAL A 74 -14.92 -11.38 -13.28
N VAL A 75 -16.21 -11.61 -13.18
CA VAL A 75 -16.84 -12.40 -12.12
C VAL A 75 -17.58 -13.55 -12.78
N ASP A 76 -17.44 -14.74 -12.19
CA ASP A 76 -18.16 -15.91 -12.64
C ASP A 76 -19.63 -15.81 -12.23
N ALA A 77 -20.54 -15.94 -13.20
CA ALA A 77 -21.97 -15.80 -12.97
C ALA A 77 -22.55 -16.93 -12.11
N SER A 78 -21.95 -18.13 -12.12
CA SER A 78 -22.41 -19.25 -11.29
C SER A 78 -22.06 -19.06 -9.81
N THR A 79 -21.05 -18.24 -9.51
CA THR A 79 -20.65 -17.88 -8.14
C THR A 79 -21.48 -16.71 -7.57
N LEU A 80 -22.29 -16.05 -8.40
CA LEU A 80 -23.13 -14.91 -8.03
C LEU A 80 -24.63 -15.26 -7.88
N ALA A 81 -25.00 -16.52 -8.08
CA ALA A 81 -26.37 -17.02 -7.96
C ALA A 81 -26.73 -17.48 -6.54
#